data_AF-A0A3D2J8M6-F1
#
_entry.id   AF-A0A3D2J8M6-F1
#
_cell.length_a   1.000
_cell.length_b   1.000
_cell.length_c   1.000
_cell.angle_alpha   90.00
_cell.angle_beta   90.00
_cell.angle_gamma   90.00
#
_symmetry.space_group_name_H-M   'P 1'
#
loop_
_entity.id
_entity.type
_entity.pdbx_description
1 polymer ?
#
loop_
_entity_poly.entity_id
_entity_poly.type
_entity_poly.pdbx_seq_one_letter_code
_entity_poly.pdbx_strand_id
1 'polypeptide(L)' 'YPSASEIELDSQGRMVIPAKLRTYAKLGTEATVVGVRDHFEIWDRATWEAYQA' A
#
# COMPACT_ATOMS: atom_id res chain seq x y z
N TYR A 1 7.35 0.03 -17.60
CA TYR A 1 7.68 -0.11 -16.17
C TYR A 1 6.71 -1.10 -15.52
N PRO A 2 7.12 -2.35 -15.25
CA PRO A 2 6.21 -3.41 -14.78
C PRO A 2 5.87 -3.35 -13.27
N SER A 3 6.33 -2.32 -12.54
CA SER A 3 6.17 -2.15 -11.10
C SER A 3 5.27 -0.97 -10.70
N ALA A 4 4.67 -0.27 -11.66
CA ALA A 4 3.77 0.86 -11.41
C ALA A 4 2.44 0.63 -12.14
N SER A 5 1.36 1.16 -11.59
CA SER A 5 0.04 1.12 -12.19
C SER A 5 -0.69 2.40 -11.83
N GLU A 6 -1.34 3.00 -12.83
CA GLU A 6 -2.24 4.13 -12.60
C GLU A 6 -3.56 3.60 -12.05
N ILE A 7 -4.09 4.27 -11.02
CA ILE A 7 -5.31 3.86 -10.32
C ILE A 7 -6.14 5.12 -10.08
N GLU A 8 -7.43 5.03 -10.39
CA GLU A 8 -8.40 6.06 -10.05
C GLU A 8 -9.03 5.78 -8.68
N LEU A 9 -9.31 6.84 -7.93
CA LEU A 9 -10.09 6.76 -6.71
C LEU A 9 -11.58 6.78 -7.06
N ASP A 10 -12.36 5.95 -6.38
CA ASP A 10 -13.81 6.07 -6.44
C ASP A 10 -14.30 7.34 -5.72
N SER A 11 -15.60 7.63 -5.82
CA SER A 11 -16.22 8.80 -5.18
C SER A 11 -16.13 8.83 -3.65
N GLN A 12 -15.75 7.71 -3.02
CA GLN A 12 -15.54 7.60 -1.57
C GLN A 12 -14.05 7.66 -1.21
N GLY A 13 -13.17 7.92 -2.17
CA GLY A 13 -11.73 8.00 -1.97
C GLY A 13 -11.05 6.63 -1.80
N ARG A 14 -11.69 5.55 -2.27
CA ARG A 14 -11.11 4.19 -2.19
C ARG A 14 -10.40 3.84 -3.49
N MET A 15 -9.36 3.02 -3.40
CA MET A 15 -8.63 2.47 -4.54
C MET A 15 -8.53 0.95 -4.44
N VAL A 16 -8.38 0.29 -5.59
CA VAL A 16 -8.06 -1.13 -5.66
C VAL A 16 -6.58 -1.29 -5.94
N ILE A 17 -5.83 -1.87 -4.99
CA ILE A 17 -4.42 -2.20 -5.18
C ILE A 17 -4.32 -3.40 -6.15
N PRO A 18 -3.62 -3.27 -7.29
CA PRO A 18 -3.43 -4.38 -8.23
C PRO A 18 -2.82 -5.60 -7.53
N ALA A 19 -3.32 -6.79 -7.86
CA ALA A 19 -2.91 -8.05 -7.21
C ALA A 19 -1.39 -8.26 -7.20
N LYS A 20 -0.70 -7.85 -8.27
CA LYS A 20 0.77 -7.92 -8.36
C LYS A 20 1.46 -7.08 -7.27
N LEU A 21 1.00 -5.85 -7.04
CA LEU A 21 1.55 -4.95 -6.03
C LEU A 21 1.19 -5.43 -4.63
N ARG A 22 -0.04 -5.93 -4.45
CA ARG A 22 -0.49 -6.55 -3.19
C ARG A 22 0.40 -7.72 -2.79
N THR A 23 0.70 -8.62 -3.72
CA THR A 23 1.59 -9.78 -3.48
C THR A 23 3.03 -9.33 -3.24
N TYR A 24 3.53 -8.35 -3.99
CA TYR A 24 4.87 -7.80 -3.81
C TYR A 24 5.07 -7.22 -2.40
N ALA A 25 4.10 -6.42 -1.93
CA ALA A 25 4.11 -5.80 -0.60
C ALA A 25 3.65 -6.76 0.52
N LYS A 26 3.31 -8.02 0.19
CA LYS A 26 2.80 -9.03 1.13
C LYS A 26 1.60 -8.55 1.97
N LEU A 27 0.75 -7.70 1.39
CA LEU A 27 -0.38 -7.14 2.10
C LEU A 27 -1.42 -8.21 2.41
N GLY A 28 -1.70 -8.41 3.70
CA GLY A 28 -2.74 -9.28 4.21
C GLY A 28 -4.07 -8.55 4.42
N THR A 29 -4.72 -8.85 5.54
CA THR A 29 -6.00 -8.24 5.94
C THR A 29 -5.83 -6.84 6.50
N GLU A 30 -4.69 -6.58 7.14
CA GLU A 30 -4.38 -5.29 7.77
C GLU A 30 -3.20 -4.64 7.06
N ALA A 31 -3.31 -3.33 6.86
CA ALA A 31 -2.27 -2.51 6.24
C ALA A 31 -2.08 -1.23 7.05
N THR A 32 -0.86 -0.70 7.05
CA THR A 32 -0.54 0.60 7.63
C THR A 32 -0.22 1.58 6.50
N VAL A 33 -0.83 2.77 6.55
CA VAL A 33 -0.56 3.86 5.62
C VAL A 33 0.34 4.88 6.32
N VAL A 34 1.48 5.17 5.71
CA VAL A 34 2.49 6.09 6.27
C VAL A 34 2.68 7.25 5.32
N GLY A 35 2.52 8.49 5.81
CA GLY A 35 2.80 9.68 5.03
C GLY A 35 4.30 9.97 4.98
N VAL A 36 4.87 10.10 3.79
CA VAL A 36 6.29 10.38 3.55
C VAL A 36 6.41 11.60 2.64
N ARG A 37 6.32 12.78 3.24
CA ARG A 37 6.48 14.11 2.61
C ARG A 37 5.57 14.36 1.39
N ASP A 38 5.92 13.84 0.22
CA ASP A 38 5.25 14.04 -1.07
C ASP A 38 4.46 12.82 -1.56
N HIS A 39 4.54 11.69 -0.86
CA HIS A 39 3.76 10.49 -1.14
C HIS A 39 3.35 9.79 0.14
N PHE A 40 2.62 8.70 0.01
CA PHE A 40 2.36 7.77 1.10
C PHE A 40 2.82 6.39 0.71
N GLU A 41 3.17 5.61 1.71
CA GLU A 41 3.52 4.20 1.58
C GLU A 41 2.44 3.34 2.21
N ILE A 42 2.23 2.16 1.64
CA ILE A 42 1.32 1.15 2.18
C ILE A 42 2.18 -0.05 2.59
N TRP A 43 2.12 -0.39 3.87
CA TRP A 43 2.88 -1.46 4.47
C TRP A 43 1.96 -2.55 4.99
N ASP A 44 2.43 -3.80 4.95
CA ASP A 44 1.83 -4.86 5.76
C ASP A 44 1.99 -4.52 7.25
N ARG A 45 0.93 -4.75 8.03
CA ARG A 45 0.88 -4.29 9.43
C ARG A 45 2.00 -4.89 10.29
N ALA A 46 2.21 -6.21 10.21
CA ALA A 46 3.22 -6.90 11.00
C ALA A 46 4.63 -6.48 10.59
N THR A 47 4.85 -6.32 9.30
CA THR A 47 6.14 -5.85 8.75
C THR A 47 6.47 -4.43 9.24
N TRP A 48 5.48 -3.53 9.25
CA TRP A 48 5.67 -2.17 9.76
C TRP A 48 5.96 -2.13 11.26
N GLU A 49 5.21 -2.89 12.07
CA GLU A 49 5.45 -2.97 13.52
C GLU A 49 6.86 -3.48 13.85
N ALA A 50 7.35 -4.47 13.09
CA ALA A 50 8.72 -4.96 13.24
C ALA A 50 9.79 -3.95 12.79
N TYR A 51 9.47 -3.09 11.82
CA TYR A 51 10.38 -2.03 11.35
C TYR A 51 10.48 -0.85 12.33
N GLN A 52 9.40 -0.55 13.06
CA GLN A 52 9.38 0.53 14.06
C GLN A 52 10.03 0.17 15.40
N ALA A 53 10.26 -1.13 15.66
CA ALA A 53 10.88 -1.64 16.87
C ALA A 53 12.41 -1.51 16.84
#